data_AF-A0A2U1RBS3-F1
#
_entry.id   AF-A0A2U1RBS3-F1
#
_cell.length_a   1.000
_cell.length_b   1.000
_cell.length_c   1.000
_cell.angle_alpha   90.00
_cell.angle_beta   90.00
_cell.angle_gamma   90.00
#
_symmetry.space_group_name_H-M   'P 1'
#
loop_
_entity.id
_entity.type
_entity.pdbx_description
1 polymer ?
#
loop_
_entity_poly.entity_id
_entity_poly.type
_entity_poly.pdbx_seq_one_letter_code
_entity_poly.pdbx_strand_id
1 'polypeptide(L)'
;MTISTPPDNTVLILSPPIINGQTKPVEGGHTGVPLVAHDLIDGAIVHADPPLSGTMDPGDVMELWLEGELAALDSKTIEDPNVRTMLRIPKGRLHPDQVNKLYYTVRRGSDNRGTSTPSLEILYNRVRPGLKDRLTDPGGHSELKLLLPDVIKNGVGADFVSSEVCVAYPYCRAYDVITLTCNGELLEPKPRVSPNQAPPPPNPGDETPITICFTVTRAFLDKAKRLDNKLHFSYTVTDQIGNGPDTDAPWSPVQSVDEDLDGKRVDKPILLKRREDYPGDDAETIDLEKLTGNPLLPDLLTQDNPMARYGSGEVSAARTFTETPTLEIDTTPMLLDGAHLYPPPPPNQTRVFPAHRESGIHTSGRTSNPTSPWRESSF
;
A
#
# COMPACT_ATOMS: atom_id res chain seq x y z
N MET A 1 -40.42 5.71 66.49
CA MET A 1 -40.88 6.39 65.27
C MET A 1 -39.83 6.16 64.21
N THR A 2 -40.12 5.34 63.21
CA THR A 2 -39.25 5.12 62.05
C THR A 2 -39.45 6.28 61.09
N ILE A 3 -38.41 7.09 60.91
CA ILE A 3 -38.41 8.19 59.94
C ILE A 3 -38.29 7.54 58.56
N SER A 4 -39.42 7.46 57.84
CA SER A 4 -39.43 7.13 56.42
C SER A 4 -38.81 8.31 55.68
N THR A 5 -37.58 8.16 55.20
CA THR A 5 -37.00 9.08 54.23
C THR A 5 -37.93 9.12 53.00
N PRO A 6 -38.35 10.31 52.52
CA PRO A 6 -39.13 10.39 51.29
C PRO A 6 -38.34 9.76 50.14
N PRO A 7 -38.99 9.11 49.15
CA PRO A 7 -38.28 8.67 47.95
C PRO A 7 -37.64 9.90 47.30
N ASP A 8 -36.32 9.84 47.10
CA ASP A 8 -35.56 10.92 46.50
C ASP A 8 -36.00 11.08 45.03
N ASN A 9 -36.89 12.06 44.82
CA ASN A 9 -37.58 12.30 43.55
C ASN A 9 -36.77 13.26 42.64
N THR A 10 -35.47 13.38 42.91
CA THR A 10 -34.53 14.07 42.03
C THR A 10 -34.45 13.33 40.69
N VAL A 11 -34.68 14.07 39.61
CA VAL A 11 -34.64 13.55 38.24
C VAL A 11 -33.23 13.06 37.93
N LEU A 12 -33.10 11.76 37.67
CA LEU A 12 -31.83 11.16 37.27
C LEU A 12 -31.53 11.52 35.81
N ILE A 13 -30.72 12.55 35.61
CA ILE A 13 -30.25 12.95 34.27
C ILE A 13 -28.94 12.22 33.99
N LEU A 14 -28.93 11.40 32.94
CA LEU A 14 -27.80 10.58 32.55
C LEU A 14 -27.28 11.03 31.18
N SER A 15 -26.01 11.44 31.14
CA SER A 15 -25.32 11.81 29.89
C SER A 15 -25.05 10.57 29.03
N PRO A 16 -24.97 10.71 27.69
CA PRO A 16 -24.59 9.60 26.81
C PRO A 16 -23.23 8.97 27.20
N PRO A 17 -23.04 7.66 26.95
CA PRO A 17 -21.75 7.01 27.19
C PRO A 17 -20.63 7.60 26.32
N ILE A 18 -19.38 7.36 26.72
CA ILE A 18 -18.18 7.74 25.97
C ILE A 18 -17.34 6.49 25.72
N ILE A 19 -17.00 6.20 24.47
CA ILE A 19 -16.15 5.06 24.14
C ILE A 19 -14.69 5.50 24.13
N ASN A 20 -13.83 4.75 24.80
CA ASN A 20 -12.40 5.00 24.78
C ASN A 20 -11.82 4.72 23.38
N GLY A 21 -11.02 5.64 22.85
CA GLY A 21 -10.45 5.51 21.50
C GLY A 21 -11.43 5.76 20.34
N GLN A 22 -12.61 6.31 20.62
CA GLN A 22 -13.58 6.68 19.59
C GLN A 22 -13.07 7.80 18.68
N THR A 23 -13.49 7.80 17.41
CA THR A 23 -13.16 8.82 16.41
C THR A 23 -14.31 9.80 16.20
N LYS A 24 -13.96 11.09 16.03
CA LYS A 24 -14.88 12.19 15.73
C LYS A 24 -14.13 13.23 14.87
N PRO A 25 -14.77 13.88 13.89
CA PRO A 25 -16.16 13.68 13.45
C PRO A 25 -16.32 12.45 12.54
N VAL A 26 -17.54 11.92 12.44
CA VAL A 26 -17.94 10.89 11.46
C VAL A 26 -19.26 11.28 10.82
N GLU A 27 -19.50 10.84 9.58
CA GLU A 27 -20.72 11.04 8.81
C GLU A 27 -21.64 9.83 8.96
N GLY A 28 -22.89 10.06 9.37
CA GLY A 28 -23.87 8.99 9.61
C GLY A 28 -23.90 8.43 11.04
N GLY A 29 -23.25 9.10 11.99
CA GLY A 29 -23.33 8.78 13.43
C GLY A 29 -22.67 9.85 14.30
N HIS A 30 -22.69 9.68 15.62
CA HIS A 30 -22.02 10.59 16.55
C HIS A 30 -20.52 10.32 16.65
N THR A 31 -20.10 9.06 16.52
CA THR A 31 -18.70 8.64 16.66
C THR A 31 -18.40 7.34 15.90
N GLY A 32 -17.13 7.11 15.55
CA GLY A 32 -16.64 5.83 15.06
C GLY A 32 -15.91 5.04 16.13
N VAL A 33 -15.96 3.71 16.06
CA VAL A 33 -15.13 2.83 16.90
C VAL A 33 -14.17 2.04 15.99
N PRO A 34 -12.89 2.45 15.91
CA PRO A 34 -11.91 1.71 15.12
C PRO A 34 -11.59 0.34 15.72
N LEU A 35 -11.07 -0.57 14.91
CA LEU A 35 -10.68 -1.92 15.33
C LEU A 35 -9.63 -1.91 16.44
N VAL A 36 -8.74 -0.92 16.46
CA VAL A 36 -7.74 -0.74 17.54
C VAL A 36 -8.39 -0.44 18.90
N ALA A 37 -9.56 0.21 18.91
CA ALA A 37 -10.29 0.53 20.13
C ALA A 37 -11.24 -0.59 20.59
N HIS A 38 -11.42 -1.64 19.77
CA HIS A 38 -12.38 -2.72 20.03
C HIS A 38 -11.77 -4.12 19.85
N ASP A 39 -11.46 -4.51 18.60
CA ASP A 39 -11.05 -5.89 18.29
C ASP A 39 -9.67 -6.27 18.84
N LEU A 40 -8.76 -5.30 19.01
CA LEU A 40 -7.40 -5.51 19.50
C LEU A 40 -7.28 -5.55 21.04
N ILE A 41 -8.33 -5.16 21.78
CA ILE A 41 -8.36 -5.19 23.25
C ILE A 41 -9.51 -6.03 23.82
N ASP A 42 -10.04 -6.95 22.99
CA ASP A 42 -11.12 -7.88 23.30
C ASP A 42 -12.46 -7.20 23.69
N GLY A 43 -12.89 -6.25 22.85
CA GLY A 43 -14.07 -5.42 23.07
C GLY A 43 -13.68 -3.95 23.25
N ALA A 44 -14.62 -3.08 23.59
CA ALA A 44 -14.33 -1.66 23.83
C ALA A 44 -14.58 -1.27 25.27
N ILE A 45 -13.79 -0.30 25.77
CA ILE A 45 -13.99 0.29 27.09
C ILE A 45 -14.95 1.47 26.95
N VAL A 46 -15.99 1.47 27.79
CA VAL A 46 -17.01 2.51 27.83
C VAL A 46 -16.96 3.20 29.19
N HIS A 47 -17.08 4.52 29.14
CA HIS A 47 -17.13 5.39 30.29
C HIS A 47 -18.52 6.00 30.41
N ALA A 48 -19.12 5.87 31.58
CA ALA A 48 -20.30 6.61 31.99
C ALA A 48 -19.87 7.65 33.04
N ASP A 49 -20.07 8.92 32.73
CA ASP A 49 -19.81 10.01 33.68
C ASP A 49 -20.79 9.92 34.85
N PRO A 50 -20.33 10.25 36.08
CA PRO A 50 -21.22 10.26 37.23
C PRO A 50 -22.34 11.27 37.00
N PRO A 51 -23.59 10.95 37.40
CA PRO A 51 -24.68 11.91 37.36
C PRO A 51 -24.47 13.02 38.40
N LEU A 52 -25.41 13.96 38.48
CA LEU A 52 -25.38 14.98 39.52
C LEU A 52 -25.26 14.34 40.91
N SER A 53 -24.36 14.87 41.73
CA SER A 53 -24.09 14.33 43.06
C SER A 53 -25.37 14.25 43.88
N GLY A 54 -25.56 13.13 44.58
CA GLY A 54 -26.77 12.84 45.36
C GLY A 54 -27.96 12.29 44.57
N THR A 55 -27.81 12.00 43.27
CA THR A 55 -28.89 11.38 42.46
C THR A 55 -28.70 9.88 42.19
N MET A 56 -27.58 9.31 42.62
CA MET A 56 -27.23 7.90 42.49
C MET A 56 -26.55 7.45 43.78
N ASP A 57 -26.87 6.23 44.22
CA ASP A 57 -26.42 5.68 45.49
C ASP A 57 -25.48 4.48 45.30
N PRO A 58 -24.55 4.23 46.24
CA PRO A 58 -23.84 2.96 46.29
C PRO A 58 -24.83 1.78 46.34
N GLY A 59 -24.59 0.75 45.53
CA GLY A 59 -25.47 -0.41 45.38
C GLY A 59 -26.45 -0.32 44.21
N ASP A 60 -26.64 0.85 43.61
CA ASP A 60 -27.35 0.97 42.33
C ASP A 60 -26.63 0.17 41.25
N VAL A 61 -27.37 -0.32 40.24
CA VAL A 61 -26.82 -1.16 39.18
C VAL A 61 -26.86 -0.41 37.87
N MET A 62 -25.69 -0.20 37.26
CA MET A 62 -25.56 0.34 35.91
C MET A 62 -25.45 -0.80 34.90
N GLU A 63 -26.24 -0.74 33.83
CA GLU A 63 -26.24 -1.75 32.76
C GLU A 63 -26.04 -1.06 31.41
N LEU A 64 -25.08 -1.54 30.62
CA LEU A 64 -24.81 -1.06 29.27
C LEU A 64 -25.65 -1.85 28.26
N TRP A 65 -26.24 -1.15 27.30
CA TRP A 65 -27.14 -1.73 26.32
C TRP A 65 -26.86 -1.23 24.91
N LEU A 66 -27.17 -2.10 23.95
CA LEU A 66 -27.32 -1.72 22.56
C LEU A 66 -28.82 -1.79 22.22
N GLU A 67 -29.34 -0.75 21.58
CA GLU A 67 -30.76 -0.70 21.21
C GLU A 67 -31.16 -1.88 20.32
N GLY A 68 -32.25 -2.55 20.66
CA GLY A 68 -32.73 -3.75 19.95
C GLY A 68 -32.14 -5.07 20.44
N GLU A 69 -31.11 -5.06 21.29
CA GLU A 69 -30.54 -6.28 21.87
C GLU A 69 -31.30 -6.73 23.13
N LEU A 70 -31.43 -8.06 23.32
CA LEU A 70 -32.12 -8.65 24.46
C LEU A 70 -31.27 -8.75 25.74
N ALA A 71 -29.94 -8.72 25.58
CA ALA A 71 -28.99 -8.90 26.68
C ALA A 71 -28.09 -7.67 26.81
N ALA A 72 -27.92 -7.23 28.06
CA ALA A 72 -26.95 -6.20 28.39
C ALA A 72 -25.55 -6.58 27.87
N LEU A 73 -24.79 -5.58 27.48
CA LEU A 73 -23.40 -5.73 27.07
C LEU A 73 -22.50 -5.95 28.29
N ASP A 74 -22.79 -5.23 29.37
CA ASP A 74 -22.06 -5.31 30.63
C ASP A 74 -22.92 -4.72 31.77
N SER A 75 -22.59 -5.05 33.01
CA SER A 75 -23.27 -4.54 34.19
C SER A 75 -22.30 -4.32 35.34
N LYS A 76 -22.51 -3.25 36.12
CA LYS A 76 -21.70 -2.93 37.28
C LYS A 76 -22.54 -2.37 38.42
N THR A 77 -22.31 -2.88 39.62
CA THR A 77 -22.82 -2.27 40.85
C THR A 77 -21.97 -1.05 41.20
N ILE A 78 -22.63 0.07 41.48
CA ILE A 78 -22.00 1.34 41.83
C ILE A 78 -21.41 1.24 43.24
N GLU A 79 -20.12 1.55 43.35
CA GLU A 79 -19.41 1.64 44.64
C GLU A 79 -19.30 3.10 45.08
N ASP A 80 -18.81 3.98 44.21
CA ASP A 80 -18.75 5.43 44.40
C ASP A 80 -19.56 6.13 43.30
N PRO A 81 -20.69 6.79 43.62
CA PRO A 81 -21.54 7.43 42.64
C PRO A 81 -20.95 8.71 42.05
N ASN A 82 -19.86 9.25 42.63
CA ASN A 82 -19.22 10.49 42.16
C ASN A 82 -18.02 10.23 41.23
N VAL A 83 -17.74 8.96 40.90
CA VAL A 83 -16.64 8.56 40.02
C VAL A 83 -17.19 7.96 38.73
N ARG A 84 -16.45 8.17 37.64
CA ARG A 84 -16.75 7.59 36.33
C ARG A 84 -16.80 6.07 36.39
N THR A 85 -17.90 5.51 35.90
CA THR A 85 -18.09 4.06 35.83
C THR A 85 -17.49 3.53 34.54
N MET A 86 -16.69 2.46 34.65
CA MET A 86 -16.14 1.73 33.51
C MET A 86 -17.01 0.50 33.23
N LEU A 87 -17.49 0.41 31.99
CA LEU A 87 -18.23 -0.72 31.43
C LEU A 87 -17.52 -1.21 30.17
N ARG A 88 -17.94 -2.35 29.61
CA ARG A 88 -17.36 -2.91 28.39
C ARG A 88 -18.42 -3.22 27.33
N ILE A 89 -18.04 -3.05 26.07
CA ILE A 89 -18.71 -3.66 24.94
C ILE A 89 -17.94 -4.95 24.63
N PRO A 90 -18.51 -6.15 24.82
CA PRO A 90 -17.82 -7.39 24.48
C PRO A 90 -17.51 -7.48 22.99
N LYS A 91 -16.41 -8.15 22.64
CA LYS A 91 -16.04 -8.41 21.25
C LYS A 91 -17.18 -9.08 20.48
N GLY A 92 -17.39 -8.63 19.24
CA GLY A 92 -18.42 -9.16 18.35
C GLY A 92 -19.85 -8.69 18.65
N ARG A 93 -20.06 -7.76 19.59
CA ARG A 93 -21.40 -7.22 19.89
C ARG A 93 -21.78 -5.97 19.07
N LEU A 94 -20.81 -5.29 18.44
CA LEU A 94 -21.10 -4.18 17.52
C LEU A 94 -21.46 -4.70 16.14
N HIS A 95 -22.51 -4.14 15.56
CA HIS A 95 -23.00 -4.49 14.22
C HIS A 95 -22.27 -3.67 13.15
N PRO A 96 -21.69 -4.32 12.13
CA PRO A 96 -20.93 -3.61 11.09
C PRO A 96 -21.78 -3.03 9.95
N ASP A 97 -23.08 -3.36 9.90
CA ASP A 97 -24.00 -3.07 8.81
C ASP A 97 -25.16 -2.13 9.20
N GLN A 98 -25.16 -1.64 10.43
CA GLN A 98 -26.13 -0.68 10.94
C GLN A 98 -25.50 0.32 11.92
N VAL A 99 -26.18 1.44 12.15
CA VAL A 99 -25.79 2.41 13.18
C VAL A 99 -26.09 1.80 14.55
N ASN A 100 -25.05 1.60 15.35
CA ASN A 100 -25.17 1.06 16.69
C ASN A 100 -25.63 2.16 17.64
N LYS A 101 -26.71 1.93 18.41
CA LYS A 101 -27.23 2.91 19.38
C LYS A 101 -26.95 2.45 20.80
N LEU A 102 -25.88 2.97 21.39
CA LEU A 102 -25.41 2.59 22.71
C LEU A 102 -26.00 3.51 23.78
N TYR A 103 -26.50 2.92 24.86
CA TYR A 103 -26.99 3.65 26.02
C TYR A 103 -26.73 2.83 27.28
N TYR A 104 -26.87 3.44 28.45
CA TYR A 104 -26.87 2.71 29.71
C TYR A 104 -28.09 3.08 30.54
N THR A 105 -28.46 2.18 31.44
CA THR A 105 -29.50 2.39 32.44
C THR A 105 -28.91 2.30 33.83
N VAL A 106 -29.46 3.04 34.78
CA VAL A 106 -29.17 2.90 36.21
C VAL A 106 -30.44 2.44 36.91
N ARG A 107 -30.42 1.23 37.47
CA ARG A 107 -31.50 0.67 38.29
C ARG A 107 -31.21 0.92 39.75
N ARG A 108 -32.08 1.70 40.39
CA ARG A 108 -32.00 2.02 41.83
C ARG A 108 -32.51 0.87 42.68
N GLY A 109 -32.17 0.85 43.97
CA GLY A 109 -32.71 -0.12 44.94
C GLY A 109 -34.25 -0.09 45.08
N SER A 110 -34.90 1.01 44.68
CA SER A 110 -36.36 1.14 44.57
C SER A 110 -36.96 0.60 43.26
N ASP A 111 -36.14 -0.02 42.41
CA ASP A 111 -36.44 -0.45 41.03
C ASP A 111 -36.75 0.69 40.02
N ASN A 112 -36.67 1.95 40.45
CA ASN A 112 -36.69 3.08 39.54
C ASN A 112 -35.50 3.02 38.58
N ARG A 113 -35.74 3.27 37.29
CA ARG A 113 -34.72 3.23 36.23
C ARG A 113 -34.54 4.60 35.59
N GLY A 114 -33.31 5.09 35.57
CA GLY A 114 -32.89 6.17 34.67
C GLY A 114 -32.22 5.60 33.43
N THR A 115 -32.35 6.30 32.29
CA THR A 115 -31.73 5.92 31.02
C THR A 115 -30.91 7.09 30.47
N SER A 116 -29.71 6.83 29.96
CA SER A 116 -28.90 7.84 29.29
C SER A 116 -29.55 8.32 28.00
N THR A 117 -29.67 9.63 27.82
CA THR A 117 -30.27 10.23 26.62
C THR A 117 -29.46 11.41 26.09
N PRO A 118 -29.30 11.57 24.77
CA PRO A 118 -29.68 10.60 23.72
C PRO A 118 -28.79 9.34 23.74
N SER A 119 -29.20 8.30 23.01
CA SER A 119 -28.30 7.17 22.71
C SER A 119 -27.09 7.66 21.90
N LEU A 120 -25.91 7.07 22.15
CA LEU A 120 -24.72 7.31 21.35
C LEU A 120 -24.79 6.48 20.06
N GLU A 121 -24.97 7.15 18.92
CA GLU A 121 -24.90 6.55 17.59
C GLU A 121 -23.44 6.30 17.17
N ILE A 122 -23.13 5.05 16.84
CA ILE A 122 -21.77 4.56 16.61
C ILE A 122 -21.70 3.86 15.26
N LEU A 123 -20.68 4.22 14.49
CA LEU A 123 -20.24 3.47 13.33
C LEU A 123 -19.14 2.48 13.71
N TYR A 124 -19.22 1.27 13.18
CA TYR A 124 -18.23 0.23 13.37
C TYR A 124 -18.00 -0.50 12.05
N ASN A 125 -16.75 -0.59 11.63
CA ASN A 125 -16.36 -1.35 10.43
C ASN A 125 -15.55 -2.55 10.88
N ARG A 126 -16.14 -3.75 10.79
CA ARG A 126 -15.46 -4.99 11.16
C ARG A 126 -14.34 -5.36 10.17
N VAL A 127 -14.49 -5.00 8.90
CA VAL A 127 -13.54 -5.35 7.84
C VAL A 127 -12.75 -4.12 7.41
N ARG A 128 -11.42 -4.25 7.38
CA ARG A 128 -10.51 -3.19 6.92
C ARG A 128 -10.68 -2.94 5.41
N PRO A 129 -10.53 -1.69 4.94
CA PRO A 129 -10.42 -1.44 3.51
C PRO A 129 -9.21 -2.21 2.95
N GLY A 130 -9.33 -2.84 1.78
CA GLY A 130 -8.22 -3.62 1.22
C GLY A 130 -8.08 -5.05 1.74
N LEU A 131 -8.98 -5.54 2.63
CA LEU A 131 -8.88 -6.91 3.18
C LEU A 131 -7.52 -7.20 3.86
N LYS A 132 -7.24 -8.48 4.13
CA LYS A 132 -5.91 -8.95 4.55
C LYS A 132 -5.02 -9.08 3.33
N ASP A 133 -3.74 -8.72 3.47
CA ASP A 133 -2.77 -8.90 2.41
C ASP A 133 -2.58 -10.39 2.09
N ARG A 134 -2.59 -10.70 0.79
CA ARG A 134 -2.23 -12.01 0.29
C ARG A 134 -0.77 -11.89 -0.12
N LEU A 135 0.13 -12.43 0.71
CA LEU A 135 1.59 -12.46 0.51
C LEU A 135 2.06 -13.22 -0.75
N THR A 136 1.18 -13.37 -1.74
CA THR A 136 1.42 -13.99 -3.04
C THR A 136 2.23 -13.08 -3.96
N ASP A 137 2.17 -11.76 -3.76
CA ASP A 137 2.90 -10.77 -4.56
C ASP A 137 3.92 -10.01 -3.69
N PRO A 138 5.23 -10.13 -3.93
CA PRO A 138 6.22 -9.33 -3.22
C PRO A 138 6.12 -7.86 -3.65
N GLY A 139 6.23 -6.94 -2.69
CA GLY A 139 6.44 -5.51 -2.97
C GLY A 139 5.33 -4.55 -2.55
N GLY A 140 4.24 -5.04 -1.93
CA GLY A 140 3.18 -4.22 -1.33
C GLY A 140 1.87 -4.98 -1.22
N HIS A 141 0.82 -4.31 -0.75
CA HIS A 141 -0.47 -4.92 -0.47
C HIS A 141 -1.19 -5.39 -1.75
N SER A 142 -1.41 -6.69 -1.88
CA SER A 142 -1.96 -7.35 -3.07
C SER A 142 -3.33 -6.83 -3.51
N GLU A 143 -4.17 -6.41 -2.57
CA GLU A 143 -5.55 -5.96 -2.81
C GLU A 143 -5.66 -4.45 -3.11
N LEU A 144 -4.56 -3.70 -2.93
CA LEU A 144 -4.50 -2.27 -3.25
C LEU A 144 -3.91 -2.07 -4.65
N LYS A 145 -4.78 -1.78 -5.64
CA LYS A 145 -4.37 -1.60 -7.02
C LYS A 145 -4.24 -0.12 -7.37
N LEU A 146 -3.01 0.32 -7.63
CA LEU A 146 -2.73 1.63 -8.21
C LEU A 146 -2.83 1.53 -9.74
N LEU A 147 -3.61 2.40 -10.37
CA LEU A 147 -3.86 2.41 -11.81
C LEU A 147 -3.33 3.73 -12.37
N LEU A 148 -2.06 3.72 -12.78
CA LEU A 148 -1.46 4.85 -13.47
C LEU A 148 -1.91 4.84 -14.96
N PRO A 149 -2.37 5.99 -15.50
CA PRO A 149 -2.70 6.11 -16.91
C PRO A 149 -1.43 6.05 -17.75
N ASP A 150 -1.54 5.71 -19.04
CA ASP A 150 -0.39 5.56 -19.94
C ASP A 150 0.49 6.82 -20.03
N VAL A 151 -0.13 8.01 -19.92
CA VAL A 151 0.58 9.31 -19.92
C VAL A 151 1.48 9.53 -18.69
N ILE A 152 1.36 8.69 -17.66
CA ILE A 152 2.30 8.63 -16.52
C ILE A 152 3.12 7.34 -16.58
N LYS A 153 2.48 6.21 -16.87
CA LYS A 153 3.09 4.87 -16.88
C LYS A 153 4.25 4.76 -17.86
N ASN A 154 4.18 5.44 -19.01
CA ASN A 154 5.23 5.45 -20.03
C ASN A 154 6.32 6.50 -19.77
N GLY A 155 6.30 7.15 -18.61
CA GLY A 155 7.16 8.26 -18.24
C GLY A 155 6.47 9.61 -18.45
N VAL A 156 6.89 10.60 -17.65
CA VAL A 156 6.34 11.97 -17.69
C VAL A 156 7.36 12.95 -18.24
N GLY A 157 6.97 13.69 -19.29
CA GLY A 157 7.80 14.68 -19.95
C GLY A 157 7.47 16.13 -19.56
N ALA A 158 8.16 17.08 -20.18
CA ALA A 158 8.00 18.52 -19.94
C ALA A 158 6.59 19.06 -20.27
N ASP A 159 5.88 18.40 -21.17
CA ASP A 159 4.53 18.72 -21.60
C ASP A 159 3.43 18.22 -20.64
N PHE A 160 3.78 17.42 -19.62
CA PHE A 160 2.81 16.93 -18.65
C PHE A 160 2.18 18.09 -17.85
N VAL A 161 0.86 18.22 -17.93
CA VAL A 161 0.07 19.22 -17.17
C VAL A 161 -0.68 18.57 -16.01
N SER A 162 -1.48 17.55 -16.31
CA SER A 162 -2.25 16.80 -15.34
C SER A 162 -2.78 15.52 -15.97
N SER A 163 -3.06 14.51 -15.15
CA SER A 163 -3.78 13.32 -15.59
C SER A 163 -4.61 12.74 -14.45
N GLU A 164 -5.58 11.91 -14.82
CA GLU A 164 -6.40 11.17 -13.88
C GLU A 164 -5.67 9.89 -13.45
N VAL A 165 -5.43 9.76 -12.14
CA VAL A 165 -4.90 8.53 -11.52
C VAL A 165 -6.04 7.87 -10.78
N CYS A 166 -6.15 6.55 -10.93
CA CYS A 166 -7.16 5.77 -10.24
C CYS A 166 -6.54 4.79 -9.24
N VAL A 167 -7.31 4.46 -8.21
CA VAL A 167 -7.01 3.41 -7.24
C VAL A 167 -8.21 2.47 -7.13
N ALA A 168 -7.98 1.19 -6.89
CA ALA A 168 -9.06 0.23 -6.70
C ALA A 168 -8.76 -0.69 -5.51
N TYR A 169 -9.74 -0.87 -4.63
CA TYR A 169 -9.60 -1.71 -3.44
C TYR A 169 -10.95 -2.24 -2.94
N PRO A 170 -11.00 -3.44 -2.34
CA PRO A 170 -12.20 -4.00 -1.72
C PRO A 170 -12.58 -3.27 -0.43
N TYR A 171 -13.85 -3.37 -0.03
CA TYR A 171 -14.44 -2.69 1.13
C TYR A 171 -14.25 -1.17 1.10
N CYS A 172 -14.27 -0.59 -0.11
CA CYS A 172 -14.33 0.85 -0.32
C CYS A 172 -15.68 1.39 0.16
N ARG A 173 -15.63 2.46 0.97
CA ARG A 173 -16.80 3.11 1.56
C ARG A 173 -16.78 4.60 1.26
N ALA A 174 -17.95 5.22 1.30
CA ALA A 174 -17.99 6.67 1.28
C ALA A 174 -17.18 7.22 2.45
N TYR A 175 -16.54 8.37 2.20
CA TYR A 175 -15.73 9.11 3.14
C TYR A 175 -14.36 8.52 3.49
N ASP A 176 -13.98 7.39 2.90
CA ASP A 176 -12.60 6.93 2.93
C ASP A 176 -11.65 8.01 2.38
N VAL A 177 -10.48 8.12 2.98
CA VAL A 177 -9.43 9.08 2.59
C VAL A 177 -8.28 8.31 1.94
N ILE A 178 -8.01 8.64 0.69
CA ILE A 178 -6.92 8.06 -0.09
C ILE A 178 -5.68 8.92 0.12
N THR A 179 -4.56 8.28 0.49
CA THR A 179 -3.25 8.94 0.58
C THR A 179 -2.37 8.40 -0.55
N LEU A 180 -2.26 9.16 -1.64
CA LEU A 180 -1.28 8.90 -2.70
C LEU A 180 0.06 9.54 -2.30
N THR A 181 1.15 8.79 -2.45
CA THR A 181 2.51 9.32 -2.33
C THR A 181 3.30 9.12 -3.62
N CYS A 182 4.17 10.09 -3.92
CA CYS A 182 5.19 9.98 -4.95
C CYS A 182 6.54 10.42 -4.37
N ASN A 183 7.51 9.51 -4.30
CA ASN A 183 8.83 9.76 -3.69
C ASN A 183 8.79 10.35 -2.26
N GLY A 184 7.74 10.09 -1.50
CA GLY A 184 7.52 10.64 -0.15
C GLY A 184 6.72 11.95 -0.12
N GLU A 185 6.48 12.60 -1.25
CA GLU A 185 5.53 13.71 -1.33
C GLU A 185 4.11 13.16 -1.26
N LEU A 186 3.24 13.82 -0.50
CA LEU A 186 1.82 13.44 -0.40
C LEU A 186 0.98 14.33 -1.33
N LEU A 187 0.04 13.72 -2.04
CA LEU A 187 -0.93 14.48 -2.81
C LEU A 187 -1.88 15.20 -1.85
N GLU A 188 -1.93 16.53 -1.96
CA GLU A 188 -2.83 17.37 -1.17
C GLU A 188 -3.69 18.27 -2.07
N PRO A 189 -4.99 18.45 -1.76
CA PRO A 189 -5.72 17.77 -0.69
C PRO A 189 -5.90 16.27 -0.97
N LYS A 190 -5.85 15.45 0.08
CA LYS A 190 -6.10 14.01 -0.03
C LYS A 190 -7.46 13.71 -0.68
N PRO A 191 -7.52 12.89 -1.74
CA PRO A 191 -8.80 12.48 -2.33
C PRO A 191 -9.69 11.78 -1.30
N ARG A 192 -10.97 12.15 -1.27
CA ARG A 192 -11.97 11.55 -0.39
C ARG A 192 -13.06 10.91 -1.24
N VAL A 193 -13.44 9.68 -0.89
CA VAL A 193 -14.50 8.95 -1.58
C VAL A 193 -15.84 9.61 -1.30
N SER A 194 -16.58 9.98 -2.35
CA SER A 194 -17.90 10.58 -2.19
C SER A 194 -19.01 9.51 -2.00
N PRO A 195 -20.15 9.87 -1.39
CA PRO A 195 -21.32 8.97 -1.27
C PRO A 195 -21.89 8.47 -2.60
N ASN A 196 -21.55 9.11 -3.73
CA ASN A 196 -21.99 8.69 -5.05
C ASN A 196 -21.03 7.67 -5.70
N GLN A 197 -19.83 7.49 -5.14
CA GLN A 197 -18.81 6.58 -5.66
C GLN A 197 -18.78 5.24 -4.93
N ALA A 198 -19.19 5.21 -3.66
CA ALA A 198 -19.16 4.03 -2.81
C ALA A 198 -20.33 4.07 -1.82
N PRO A 199 -20.77 2.91 -1.28
CA PRO A 199 -21.89 2.88 -0.35
C PRO A 199 -21.55 3.69 0.92
N PRO A 200 -22.48 4.55 1.40
CA PRO A 200 -22.28 5.29 2.63
C PRO A 200 -22.46 4.38 3.86
N PRO A 201 -21.78 4.67 4.98
CA PRO A 201 -22.09 4.01 6.23
C PRO A 201 -23.57 4.17 6.61
N PRO A 202 -24.16 3.17 7.29
CA PRO A 202 -23.48 2.06 7.96
C PRO A 202 -23.18 0.86 7.05
N ASN A 203 -23.34 0.97 5.72
CA ASN A 203 -23.02 -0.13 4.84
C ASN A 203 -21.54 -0.55 4.98
N PRO A 204 -21.24 -1.85 5.14
CA PRO A 204 -19.89 -2.31 5.39
C PRO A 204 -18.99 -2.28 4.13
N GLY A 205 -19.51 -1.95 2.95
CA GLY A 205 -18.82 -2.19 1.69
C GLY A 205 -18.84 -3.68 1.31
N ASP A 206 -18.21 -4.02 0.18
CA ASP A 206 -18.18 -5.38 -0.36
C ASP A 206 -16.76 -5.79 -0.79
N GLU A 207 -16.53 -7.09 -0.96
CA GLU A 207 -15.26 -7.64 -1.48
C GLU A 207 -14.98 -7.21 -2.93
N THR A 208 -15.99 -6.80 -3.69
CA THR A 208 -15.80 -6.28 -5.06
C THR A 208 -15.08 -4.93 -5.02
N PRO A 209 -13.89 -4.80 -5.64
CA PRO A 209 -13.15 -3.55 -5.62
C PRO A 209 -13.89 -2.41 -6.33
N ILE A 210 -13.92 -1.23 -5.72
CA ILE A 210 -14.42 0.00 -6.35
C ILE A 210 -13.24 0.84 -6.81
N THR A 211 -13.32 1.38 -8.02
CA THR A 211 -12.29 2.26 -8.58
C THR A 211 -12.61 3.73 -8.29
N ILE A 212 -11.65 4.44 -7.70
CA ILE A 212 -11.74 5.87 -7.38
C ILE A 212 -10.65 6.61 -8.13
N CYS A 213 -11.05 7.60 -8.91
CA CYS A 213 -10.16 8.39 -9.75
C CYS A 213 -10.07 9.84 -9.27
N PHE A 214 -8.89 10.44 -9.39
CA PHE A 214 -8.62 11.81 -9.00
C PHE A 214 -7.44 12.39 -9.81
N THR A 215 -7.39 13.72 -9.89
CA THR A 215 -6.38 14.41 -10.71
C THR A 215 -5.04 14.51 -9.99
N VAL A 216 -3.98 14.08 -10.67
CA VAL A 216 -2.60 14.39 -10.35
C VAL A 216 -2.12 15.50 -11.28
N THR A 217 -1.48 16.52 -10.70
CA THR A 217 -1.02 17.71 -11.44
C THR A 217 0.49 17.74 -11.55
N ARG A 218 0.97 18.51 -12.53
CA ARG A 218 2.37 18.85 -12.70
C ARG A 218 3.01 19.39 -11.42
N ALA A 219 2.30 20.29 -10.72
CA ALA A 219 2.79 20.90 -9.48
C ALA A 219 3.04 19.88 -8.35
N PHE A 220 2.30 18.77 -8.32
CA PHE A 220 2.57 17.67 -7.40
C PHE A 220 3.84 16.92 -7.81
N LEU A 221 3.98 16.57 -9.10
CA LEU A 221 5.13 15.83 -9.59
C LEU A 221 6.44 16.63 -9.52
N ASP A 222 6.41 17.95 -9.71
CA ASP A 222 7.58 18.81 -9.58
C ASP A 222 8.20 18.75 -8.17
N LYS A 223 7.38 18.57 -7.12
CA LYS A 223 7.85 18.37 -5.73
C LYS A 223 8.48 16.99 -5.54
N ALA A 224 7.99 16.01 -6.28
CA ALA A 224 8.42 14.62 -6.18
C ALA A 224 9.70 14.31 -6.96
N LYS A 225 10.26 15.26 -7.74
CA LYS A 225 11.50 15.04 -8.50
C LYS A 225 12.66 14.58 -7.60
N ARG A 226 13.47 13.65 -8.11
CA ARG A 226 14.65 13.08 -7.43
C ARG A 226 15.80 12.98 -8.43
N LEU A 227 17.03 12.84 -7.92
CA LEU A 227 18.25 12.85 -8.75
C LEU A 227 18.36 11.67 -9.71
N ASP A 228 17.67 10.56 -9.42
CA ASP A 228 17.60 9.37 -10.25
C ASP A 228 16.58 9.50 -11.40
N ASN A 229 15.87 10.63 -11.50
CA ASN A 229 14.86 10.90 -12.51
C ASN A 229 13.80 9.79 -12.59
N LYS A 230 13.41 9.25 -11.43
CA LYS A 230 12.31 8.29 -11.28
C LYS A 230 11.24 8.84 -10.35
N LEU A 231 9.99 8.50 -10.64
CA LEU A 231 8.86 8.77 -9.76
C LEU A 231 8.31 7.44 -9.24
N HIS A 232 8.34 7.25 -7.92
CA HIS A 232 7.86 6.05 -7.24
C HIS A 232 6.50 6.34 -6.60
N PHE A 233 5.43 5.83 -7.23
CA PHE A 233 4.06 5.99 -6.77
C PHE A 233 3.61 4.81 -5.91
N SER A 234 2.92 5.09 -4.82
CA SER A 234 2.13 4.11 -4.07
C SER A 234 0.99 4.83 -3.34
N TYR A 235 0.00 4.08 -2.84
CA TYR A 235 -1.06 4.66 -2.05
C TYR A 235 -1.47 3.77 -0.88
N THR A 236 -2.15 4.40 0.08
CA THR A 236 -2.89 3.73 1.15
C THR A 236 -4.25 4.41 1.32
N VAL A 237 -5.11 3.82 2.14
CA VAL A 237 -6.45 4.32 2.44
C VAL A 237 -6.71 4.29 3.93
N THR A 238 -7.50 5.21 4.44
CA THR A 238 -8.01 5.15 5.81
C THR A 238 -9.51 5.42 5.77
N ASP A 239 -10.30 4.53 6.37
CA ASP A 239 -11.73 4.76 6.51
C ASP A 239 -12.00 5.92 7.48
N GLN A 240 -13.21 6.48 7.44
CA GLN A 240 -13.52 7.64 8.27
C GLN A 240 -13.46 7.38 9.79
N ILE A 241 -13.50 6.11 10.21
CA ILE A 241 -13.41 5.75 11.63
C ILE A 241 -11.97 5.45 12.07
N GLY A 242 -11.00 5.51 11.15
CA GLY A 242 -9.56 5.41 11.44
C GLY A 242 -8.92 4.06 11.12
N ASN A 243 -9.62 3.13 10.47
CA ASN A 243 -9.02 1.86 10.04
C ASN A 243 -8.31 2.03 8.69
N GLY A 244 -7.02 1.67 8.67
CA GLY A 244 -6.28 1.42 7.43
C GLY A 244 -6.39 -0.04 6.96
N PRO A 245 -5.66 -0.39 5.90
CA PRO A 245 -5.57 -1.75 5.36
C PRO A 245 -4.85 -2.69 6.31
N ASP A 246 -4.42 -3.86 5.82
CA ASP A 246 -3.58 -4.76 6.59
C ASP A 246 -2.40 -3.98 7.19
N THR A 247 -2.21 -4.13 8.51
CA THR A 247 -1.20 -3.38 9.26
C THR A 247 0.22 -3.82 8.93
N ASP A 248 0.37 -5.07 8.47
CA ASP A 248 1.67 -5.63 8.09
C ASP A 248 2.09 -5.19 6.67
N ALA A 249 1.12 -4.78 5.85
CA ALA A 249 1.34 -4.29 4.49
C ALA A 249 0.38 -3.12 4.18
N PRO A 250 0.59 -1.92 4.74
CA PRO A 250 -0.42 -0.85 4.65
C PRO A 250 -0.45 -0.11 3.31
N TRP A 251 0.53 -0.32 2.43
CA TRP A 251 0.70 0.42 1.16
C TRP A 251 0.58 -0.50 -0.04
N SER A 252 0.02 0.03 -1.14
CA SER A 252 0.04 -0.64 -2.44
C SER A 252 1.47 -0.93 -2.91
N PRO A 253 1.66 -1.87 -3.85
CA PRO A 253 2.92 -2.03 -4.55
C PRO A 253 3.39 -0.71 -5.19
N VAL A 254 4.70 -0.48 -5.15
CA VAL A 254 5.32 0.71 -5.74
C VAL A 254 5.38 0.57 -7.26
N GLN A 255 4.88 1.59 -7.97
CA GLN A 255 5.06 1.72 -9.42
C GLN A 255 6.09 2.81 -9.73
N SER A 256 7.14 2.43 -10.45
CA SER A 256 8.25 3.33 -10.81
C SER A 256 8.15 3.73 -12.27
N VAL A 257 8.16 5.04 -12.56
CA VAL A 257 8.13 5.57 -13.93
C VAL A 257 9.29 6.53 -14.16
N ASP A 258 9.66 6.73 -15.42
CA ASP A 258 10.67 7.72 -15.81
C ASP A 258 10.16 9.15 -15.68
N GLU A 259 11.05 10.04 -15.27
CA GLU A 259 10.77 11.46 -15.08
C GLU A 259 11.71 12.29 -15.98
N ASP A 260 11.10 13.20 -16.74
CA ASP A 260 11.77 14.25 -17.50
C ASP A 260 10.89 15.51 -17.58
N LEU A 261 10.40 15.95 -16.43
CA LEU A 261 9.54 17.11 -16.32
C LEU A 261 10.27 18.40 -16.74
N ASP A 262 11.60 18.44 -16.62
CA ASP A 262 12.39 19.59 -17.07
C ASP A 262 12.77 19.53 -18.56
N GLY A 263 12.42 18.46 -19.29
CA GLY A 263 12.74 18.30 -20.72
C GLY A 263 14.24 18.26 -21.00
N LYS A 264 15.02 17.69 -20.07
CA LYS A 264 16.48 17.63 -20.13
C LYS A 264 16.97 16.32 -20.72
N ARG A 265 16.13 15.29 -20.81
CA ARG A 265 16.52 14.05 -21.49
C ARG A 265 16.54 14.31 -22.99
N VAL A 266 17.57 13.77 -23.63
CA VAL A 266 17.68 13.78 -25.08
C VAL A 266 16.71 12.74 -25.62
N ASP A 267 16.10 13.04 -26.76
CA ASP A 267 15.26 12.08 -27.48
C ASP A 267 16.01 10.78 -27.74
N LYS A 268 15.26 9.68 -27.85
CA LYS A 268 15.84 8.40 -28.23
C LYS A 268 16.63 8.56 -29.53
N PRO A 269 17.85 8.00 -29.63
CA PRO A 269 18.62 8.07 -30.86
C PRO A 269 17.85 7.40 -32.00
N ILE A 270 17.84 8.06 -33.15
CA ILE A 270 17.34 7.50 -34.41
C ILE A 270 18.42 6.57 -34.95
N LEU A 271 18.04 5.32 -35.25
CA LEU A 271 18.95 4.34 -35.81
C LEU A 271 18.93 4.41 -37.33
N LEU A 272 19.96 5.01 -37.91
CA LEU A 272 20.14 5.17 -39.34
C LEU A 272 21.03 4.05 -39.90
N LYS A 273 20.59 3.44 -41.00
CA LYS A 273 21.41 2.47 -41.76
C LYS A 273 22.40 3.21 -42.66
N ARG A 274 21.99 4.37 -43.18
CA ARG A 274 22.83 5.30 -43.93
C ARG A 274 22.44 6.73 -43.60
N ARG A 275 23.42 7.63 -43.67
CA ARG A 275 23.22 9.04 -43.33
C ARG A 275 22.34 9.76 -44.34
N GLU A 276 22.42 9.39 -45.62
CA GLU A 276 21.70 10.07 -46.69
C GLU A 276 20.19 9.80 -46.67
N ASP A 277 19.75 8.80 -45.90
CA ASP A 277 18.34 8.41 -45.82
C ASP A 277 17.55 9.28 -44.81
N TYR A 278 18.19 10.25 -44.16
CA TYR A 278 17.51 11.19 -43.25
C TYR A 278 17.07 12.50 -43.96
N PRO A 279 15.82 12.98 -43.76
CA PRO A 279 14.72 12.33 -43.04
C PRO A 279 13.98 11.34 -43.96
N GLY A 280 13.77 10.09 -43.53
CA GLY A 280 13.07 9.09 -44.35
C GLY A 280 13.43 7.63 -44.11
N ASP A 281 14.50 7.34 -43.38
CA ASP A 281 14.87 5.98 -43.01
C ASP A 281 13.85 5.38 -42.01
N ASP A 282 13.55 4.09 -42.19
CA ASP A 282 12.69 3.36 -41.26
C ASP A 282 13.51 2.98 -40.03
N ALA A 283 13.31 3.69 -38.93
CA ALA A 283 14.03 3.47 -37.68
C ALA A 283 13.63 2.15 -36.97
N GLU A 284 12.48 1.55 -37.29
CA GLU A 284 11.99 0.33 -36.63
C GLU A 284 12.62 -0.95 -37.18
N THR A 285 13.13 -0.92 -38.42
CA THR A 285 13.69 -2.10 -39.10
C THR A 285 15.18 -1.95 -39.37
N ILE A 286 16.01 -2.89 -38.91
CA ILE A 286 17.44 -2.97 -39.29
C ILE A 286 17.59 -3.77 -40.60
N ASP A 287 17.76 -3.05 -41.72
CA ASP A 287 18.03 -3.63 -43.03
C ASP A 287 19.55 -3.84 -43.23
N LEU A 288 19.99 -5.10 -43.14
CA LEU A 288 21.39 -5.48 -43.29
C LEU A 288 21.93 -5.25 -44.71
N GLU A 289 21.07 -5.31 -45.73
CA GLU A 289 21.48 -5.05 -47.12
C GLU A 289 21.78 -3.57 -47.31
N LYS A 290 20.97 -2.68 -46.72
CA LYS A 290 21.22 -1.23 -46.72
C LYS A 290 22.47 -0.82 -45.95
N LEU A 291 22.82 -1.54 -44.88
CA LEU A 291 24.05 -1.29 -44.12
C LEU A 291 25.29 -1.57 -44.96
N THR A 292 25.25 -2.53 -45.90
CA THR A 292 26.39 -2.91 -46.76
C THR A 292 27.70 -3.21 -45.99
N GLY A 293 27.58 -3.73 -44.77
CA GLY A 293 28.72 -4.00 -43.88
C GLY A 293 29.23 -2.80 -43.08
N ASN A 294 28.61 -1.62 -43.22
CA ASN A 294 28.89 -0.45 -42.38
C ASN A 294 28.19 -0.57 -41.02
N PRO A 295 28.70 0.11 -39.97
CA PRO A 295 28.03 0.16 -38.67
C PRO A 295 26.71 0.93 -38.74
N LEU A 296 25.76 0.55 -37.89
CA LEU A 296 24.53 1.29 -37.64
C LEU A 296 24.88 2.64 -37.00
N LEU A 297 24.25 3.72 -37.46
CA LEU A 297 24.53 5.08 -37.00
C LEU A 297 23.43 5.53 -36.02
N PRO A 298 23.72 5.67 -34.71
CA PRO A 298 22.81 6.33 -33.78
C PRO A 298 22.91 7.85 -33.94
N ASP A 299 21.81 8.51 -34.29
CA ASP A 299 21.73 9.97 -34.39
C ASP A 299 20.84 10.54 -33.28
N LEU A 300 21.33 11.54 -32.55
CA LEU A 300 20.61 12.21 -31.47
C LEU A 300 20.20 13.60 -31.94
N LEU A 301 18.90 13.82 -32.09
CA LEU A 301 18.37 15.15 -32.35
C LEU A 301 18.47 15.99 -31.07
N THR A 302 19.26 17.06 -31.09
CA THR A 302 19.29 18.06 -30.00
C THR A 302 18.64 19.36 -30.47
N GLN A 303 17.81 19.99 -29.62
CA GLN A 303 17.08 21.22 -29.96
C GLN A 303 17.99 22.38 -30.42
N ASP A 304 19.24 22.42 -29.96
CA ASP A 304 20.19 23.51 -30.26
C ASP A 304 21.16 23.18 -31.41
N ASN A 305 21.14 21.96 -31.96
CA ASN A 305 21.96 21.59 -33.11
C ASN A 305 21.41 20.32 -33.78
N PRO A 306 20.92 20.37 -35.03
CA PRO A 306 20.44 19.18 -35.74
C PRO A 306 21.57 18.22 -36.16
N MET A 307 22.80 18.39 -35.64
CA MET A 307 24.00 17.62 -35.99
C MET A 307 24.96 17.52 -34.79
N ALA A 308 24.58 16.82 -33.71
CA ALA A 308 25.56 16.39 -32.71
C ALA A 308 26.36 15.19 -33.29
N ARG A 309 27.46 15.53 -33.97
CA ARG A 309 28.32 14.58 -34.70
C ARG A 309 29.01 13.63 -33.74
N TYR A 310 28.75 12.33 -33.88
CA TYR A 310 29.61 11.29 -33.33
C TYR A 310 30.09 10.39 -34.49
N GLY A 311 31.23 10.78 -35.07
CA GLY A 311 32.06 9.89 -35.89
C GLY A 311 33.21 9.35 -35.04
N SER A 312 33.74 8.19 -35.41
CA SER A 312 34.87 7.57 -34.72
C SER A 312 36.04 8.55 -34.57
N GLY A 313 36.32 8.99 -33.34
CA GLY A 313 37.51 9.77 -32.97
C GLY A 313 37.35 11.27 -32.68
N GLU A 314 36.15 11.86 -32.73
CA GLU A 314 35.96 13.27 -32.33
C GLU A 314 35.29 13.43 -30.96
N VAL A 315 35.96 14.16 -30.06
CA VAL A 315 35.45 14.52 -28.71
C VAL A 315 35.00 15.97 -28.73
N SER A 316 33.71 16.23 -28.56
CA SER A 316 33.21 17.56 -28.20
C SER A 316 33.09 17.69 -26.68
N ALA A 317 33.30 18.90 -26.16
CA ALA A 317 33.46 19.17 -24.72
C ALA A 317 32.16 19.04 -23.87
N ALA A 318 31.16 18.29 -24.33
CA ALA A 318 29.93 18.03 -23.59
C ALA A 318 29.89 16.55 -23.17
N ARG A 319 30.16 16.32 -21.87
CA ARG A 319 29.94 15.09 -21.07
C ARG A 319 30.34 13.76 -21.73
N THR A 320 31.41 13.18 -21.20
CA THR A 320 31.92 11.85 -21.53
C THR A 320 30.85 10.77 -21.35
N PHE A 321 30.42 10.14 -22.44
CA PHE A 321 29.77 8.83 -22.40
C PHE A 321 30.84 7.76 -22.58
N THR A 322 30.86 6.77 -21.69
CA THR A 322 31.75 5.62 -21.83
C THR A 322 31.10 4.66 -22.84
N GLU A 323 31.68 4.54 -24.03
CA GLU A 323 31.38 3.43 -24.92
C GLU A 323 31.68 2.12 -24.17
N THR A 324 30.66 1.30 -23.95
CA THR A 324 30.88 -0.10 -23.63
C THR A 324 31.31 -0.81 -24.92
N PRO A 325 32.19 -1.82 -24.85
CA PRO A 325 32.67 -2.50 -26.04
C PRO A 325 31.48 -3.02 -26.87
N THR A 326 31.68 -2.98 -28.18
CA THR A 326 30.77 -3.39 -29.23
C THR A 326 29.95 -4.62 -28.82
N LEU A 327 28.63 -4.53 -28.95
CA LEU A 327 27.76 -5.71 -28.87
C LEU A 327 28.11 -6.62 -30.06
N GLU A 328 28.99 -7.60 -29.84
CA GLU A 328 29.22 -8.69 -30.79
C GLU A 328 27.99 -9.61 -30.75
N ILE A 329 27.13 -9.48 -31.76
CA ILE A 329 26.11 -10.50 -32.03
C ILE A 329 26.80 -11.60 -32.82
N ASP A 330 27.08 -12.72 -32.16
CA ASP A 330 27.54 -13.94 -32.82
C ASP A 330 26.43 -14.45 -33.74
N THR A 331 26.67 -14.35 -35.05
CA THR A 331 25.74 -14.80 -36.11
C THR A 331 26.11 -16.17 -36.66
N THR A 332 26.99 -16.92 -35.98
CA THR A 332 27.39 -18.25 -36.42
C THR A 332 26.15 -19.16 -36.46
N PRO A 333 25.78 -19.74 -37.61
CA PRO A 333 24.64 -20.62 -37.71
C PRO A 333 24.87 -21.85 -36.84
N MET A 334 24.04 -22.02 -35.81
CA MET A 334 24.05 -23.23 -34.98
C MET A 334 23.42 -24.38 -35.77
N LEU A 335 24.24 -25.38 -36.12
CA LEU A 335 23.75 -26.65 -36.64
C LEU A 335 23.06 -27.41 -35.50
N LEU A 336 21.74 -27.59 -35.61
CA LEU A 336 20.97 -28.38 -34.68
C LEU A 336 21.11 -29.87 -35.06
N ASP A 337 22.03 -30.57 -34.43
CA ASP A 337 22.05 -32.03 -34.42
C ASP A 337 21.94 -32.52 -32.97
N GLY A 338 20.74 -32.98 -32.59
CA GLY A 338 20.48 -33.77 -31.38
C GLY A 338 20.94 -33.22 -30.02
N ALA A 339 20.00 -32.70 -29.23
CA ALA A 339 19.95 -32.58 -27.76
C ALA A 339 21.13 -32.00 -26.93
N HIS A 340 22.34 -31.75 -27.46
CA HIS A 340 23.43 -31.12 -26.71
C HIS A 340 24.30 -30.21 -27.59
N LEU A 341 24.61 -29.00 -27.09
CA LEU A 341 25.41 -28.00 -27.78
C LEU A 341 26.91 -28.17 -27.46
N TYR A 342 27.74 -28.35 -28.49
CA TYR A 342 29.20 -28.17 -28.41
C TYR A 342 29.70 -27.32 -29.58
N PRO A 343 30.64 -26.38 -29.36
CA PRO A 343 31.28 -25.65 -30.43
C PRO A 343 32.18 -26.58 -31.27
N PRO A 344 32.29 -26.39 -32.60
CA PRO A 344 33.15 -27.19 -33.45
C PRO A 344 34.64 -26.92 -33.15
N PRO A 345 35.52 -27.93 -33.23
CA PRO A 345 36.95 -27.70 -33.07
C PRO A 345 37.52 -26.89 -34.26
N PRO A 346 38.48 -25.99 -34.01
CA PRO A 346 39.03 -25.12 -35.04
C PRO A 346 39.82 -25.92 -36.11
N PRO A 347 39.76 -25.50 -37.39
CA PRO A 347 40.48 -26.19 -38.46
C PRO A 347 41.99 -25.96 -38.39
N ASN A 348 42.73 -27.06 -38.21
CA ASN A 348 44.15 -27.30 -38.48
C ASN A 348 45.06 -26.08 -38.69
N GLN A 349 45.69 -25.61 -37.60
CA GLN A 349 47.06 -25.08 -37.70
C GLN A 349 48.04 -26.23 -37.49
N THR A 350 48.78 -26.54 -38.55
CA THR A 350 49.96 -27.41 -38.54
C THR A 350 50.93 -26.96 -37.45
N ARG A 351 50.98 -27.67 -36.31
CA ARG A 351 52.05 -27.50 -35.32
C ARG A 351 52.98 -28.71 -35.35
N VAL A 352 54.20 -28.39 -35.77
CA VAL A 352 55.42 -29.17 -35.66
C VAL A 352 55.66 -29.58 -34.19
N PHE A 353 55.87 -30.87 -33.93
CA PHE A 353 56.59 -31.35 -32.74
C PHE A 353 58.04 -31.63 -33.14
N PRO A 354 59.04 -31.22 -32.33
CA PRO A 354 59.62 -32.13 -31.33
C PRO A 354 60.10 -31.35 -30.06
N ALA A 355 60.54 -31.88 -28.92
CA ALA A 355 60.86 -33.20 -28.38
C ALA A 355 60.73 -33.15 -26.84
N HIS A 356 60.66 -34.34 -26.23
CA HIS A 356 60.80 -34.68 -24.81
C HIS A 356 61.61 -33.75 -23.88
N ARG A 357 61.09 -33.57 -22.66
CA ARG A 357 61.87 -33.76 -21.43
C ARG A 357 60.99 -34.13 -20.23
N GLU A 358 61.31 -35.27 -19.63
CA GLU A 358 60.81 -35.76 -18.34
C GLU A 358 61.45 -35.01 -17.16
N SER A 359 60.74 -35.02 -16.01
CA SER A 359 61.16 -34.97 -14.59
C SER A 359 60.17 -34.08 -13.81
N GLY A 360 59.62 -34.42 -12.65
CA GLY A 360 59.60 -35.60 -11.79
C GLY A 360 58.74 -35.27 -10.56
N ILE A 361 58.05 -36.28 -9.99
CA ILE A 361 58.02 -36.60 -8.53
C ILE A 361 57.54 -35.47 -7.56
N HIS A 362 56.50 -35.57 -6.70
CA HIS A 362 56.26 -36.57 -5.65
C HIS A 362 54.82 -36.43 -5.07
N THR A 363 54.29 -37.57 -4.63
CA THR A 363 53.06 -37.84 -3.87
C THR A 363 53.18 -37.65 -2.35
N SER A 364 52.09 -37.22 -1.68
CA SER A 364 51.57 -37.71 -0.38
C SER A 364 50.24 -36.98 -0.08
N GLY A 365 49.05 -37.58 0.07
CA GLY A 365 48.64 -38.62 1.05
C GLY A 365 48.57 -37.98 2.45
N ARG A 366 47.45 -37.79 3.16
CA ARG A 366 46.37 -38.68 3.62
C ARG A 366 45.25 -37.79 4.26
N THR A 367 43.97 -37.97 3.95
CA THR A 367 42.94 -38.78 4.68
C THR A 367 42.79 -38.53 6.19
N SER A 368 41.58 -38.15 6.64
CA SER A 368 40.73 -39.01 7.47
C SER A 368 39.32 -38.42 7.68
N ASN A 369 38.36 -39.32 7.64
CA ASN A 369 36.91 -39.18 7.49
C ASN A 369 36.16 -39.13 8.84
N PRO A 370 34.81 -38.99 8.84
CA PRO A 370 33.95 -38.63 9.97
C PRO A 370 33.29 -39.83 10.69
N THR A 371 32.66 -39.57 11.85
CA THR A 371 31.75 -40.48 12.60
C THR A 371 30.55 -39.65 13.10
N SER A 372 29.31 -39.77 12.59
CA SER A 372 28.23 -40.79 12.75
C SER A 372 27.43 -40.73 14.10
N PRO A 373 26.21 -41.30 14.21
CA PRO A 373 24.97 -40.58 14.56
C PRO A 373 24.26 -41.13 15.82
N TRP A 374 23.15 -40.52 16.26
CA TRP A 374 22.30 -41.04 17.34
C TRP A 374 20.85 -41.32 16.89
N ARG A 375 20.33 -42.44 17.40
CA ARG A 375 19.07 -43.14 17.11
C ARG A 375 17.91 -42.72 18.02
N GLU A 376 16.72 -43.12 17.57
CA GLU A 376 15.38 -43.17 18.18
C GLU A 376 15.28 -43.65 19.65
N SER A 377 14.20 -43.25 20.33
CA SER A 377 13.32 -44.18 21.05
C SER A 377 11.93 -43.58 21.31
N SER A 378 10.93 -44.47 21.24
CA SER A 378 9.50 -44.28 21.48
C SER A 378 9.15 -44.31 22.98
N PHE A 379 8.09 -43.59 23.37
CA PHE A 379 7.04 -44.00 24.33
C PHE A 379 5.77 -43.18 24.08
#